data_AF-A0A317YL35-F1
#
_entry.id   AF-A0A317YL35-F1
#
_cell.length_a   1.000
_cell.length_b   1.000
_cell.length_c   1.000
_cell.angle_alpha   90.00
_cell.angle_beta   90.00
_cell.angle_gamma   90.00
#
_symmetry.space_group_name_H-M   'P 1'
#
loop_
_entity.id
_entity.type
_entity.pdbx_description
1 polymer ?
#
loop_
_entity_poly.entity_id
_entity_poly.type
_entity_poly.pdbx_seq_one_letter_code
_entity_poly.pdbx_strand_id
1 'polypeptide(L)' 'YGTALLNEGLSRFEDKFEGVYLEVDNKNEEAVAYYKEQGFTILRSYEPEMYGEKLDLALMYKAF' A
#
# COMPACT_ATOMS: atom_id res chain seq x y z
N TYR A 1 3.88 12.93 -10.07
CA TYR A 1 3.29 11.91 -10.96
C TYR A 1 2.67 10.74 -10.20
N GLY A 2 3.34 10.15 -9.19
CA GLY A 2 2.80 9.02 -8.41
C GLY A 2 1.40 9.24 -7.83
N THR A 3 1.15 10.35 -7.13
CA THR A 3 -0.17 10.66 -6.55
C THR A 3 -1.29 10.77 -7.58
N ALA A 4 -1.00 11.31 -8.77
CA ALA A 4 -2.00 11.43 -9.83
C ALA A 4 -2.43 10.04 -10.34
N LEU A 5 -1.46 9.12 -10.52
CA LEU A 5 -1.73 7.74 -10.93
C LEU A 5 -2.48 6.96 -9.86
N LEU A 6 -2.12 7.15 -8.58
CA LEU A 6 -2.84 6.54 -7.47
C LEU A 6 -4.30 7.00 -7.44
N ASN A 7 -4.54 8.31 -7.52
CA ASN A 7 -5.89 8.87 -7.50
C ASN A 7 -6.74 8.41 -8.68
N GLU A 8 -6.17 8.38 -9.88
CA GLU A 8 -6.85 7.87 -11.07
C GLU A 8 -7.19 6.38 -10.92
N GLY A 9 -6.26 5.59 -10.39
CA GLY A 9 -6.48 4.18 -10.07
C GLY A 9 -7.60 3.98 -9.06
N LEU A 10 -7.59 4.73 -7.95
CA LEU A 10 -8.61 4.64 -6.91
C LEU A 10 -9.99 4.98 -7.47
N SER A 11 -10.14 6.12 -8.16
CA SER A 11 -11.45 6.51 -8.72
C SER A 11 -11.96 5.51 -9.77
N ARG A 12 -11.08 4.89 -10.56
CA ARG A 12 -11.49 3.88 -11.55
C ARG A 12 -12.13 2.63 -10.93
N PHE A 13 -11.84 2.35 -9.66
CA PHE A 13 -12.18 1.10 -9.00
C PHE A 13 -13.11 1.26 -7.79
N GLU A 14 -13.43 2.48 -7.38
CA GLU A 14 -14.25 2.77 -6.19
C GLU A 14 -15.64 2.13 -6.22
N ASP A 15 -16.30 2.08 -7.39
CA ASP A 15 -17.63 1.46 -7.54
C ASP A 15 -17.59 -0.07 -7.70
N LYS A 16 -16.41 -0.69 -7.72
CA LYS A 16 -16.22 -2.10 -8.10
C LYS A 16 -15.71 -2.99 -6.99
N PHE A 17 -15.10 -2.40 -5.97
CA PHE A 17 -14.42 -3.10 -4.90
C PHE A 17 -14.67 -2.38 -3.59
N GLU A 18 -14.49 -3.09 -2.47
CA GLU A 18 -14.68 -2.51 -1.13
C GLU A 18 -13.45 -1.73 -0.63
N GLY A 19 -12.28 -2.01 -1.21
CA GLY A 19 -11.05 -1.32 -0.89
C GLY A 19 -9.85 -1.85 -1.68
N VAL A 20 -8.67 -1.30 -1.36
CA VAL A 20 -7.40 -1.61 -2.02
C VAL A 20 -6.37 -2.05 -0.98
N TYR A 21 -5.62 -3.07 -1.35
CA TYR A 21 -4.45 -3.54 -0.61
C TYR A 21 -3.17 -3.18 -1.36
N LEU A 22 -2.11 -2.84 -0.62
CA LEU A 22 -0.77 -2.65 -1.17
C LEU A 22 0.29 -3.12 -0.16
N GLU A 23 1.45 -3.50 -0.67
CA GLU A 23 2.61 -3.87 0.13
C GLU A 23 3.69 -2.78 -0.02
N VAL A 24 4.26 -2.35 1.10
CA VAL A 24 5.35 -1.36 1.15
C VAL A 24 6.45 -1.91 2.03
N ASP A 25 7.72 -1.72 1.64
CA ASP A 25 8.84 -2.04 2.51
C ASP A 25 8.80 -1.17 3.78
N ASN A 26 8.77 -1.77 4.96
CA ASN A 26 8.76 -1.09 6.25
C ASN A 26 9.98 -0.18 6.44
N LYS A 27 11.10 -0.46 5.76
CA LYS A 27 12.31 0.37 5.77
C LYS A 27 12.16 1.63 4.93
N ASN A 28 11.15 1.70 4.07
CA ASN A 28 10.80 2.89 3.31
C ASN A 28 9.80 3.76 4.08
N GLU A 29 10.31 4.46 5.11
CA GLU A 29 9.50 5.29 6.00
C GLU A 29 8.70 6.36 5.26
N GLU A 30 9.27 6.96 4.21
CA GLU A 30 8.61 7.97 3.38
C GLU A 30 7.39 7.39 2.65
N ALA A 31 7.52 6.21 2.04
CA ALA A 31 6.40 5.55 1.37
C ALA A 31 5.31 5.13 2.37
N VAL A 32 5.69 4.59 3.53
CA VAL A 32 4.73 4.24 4.59
C VAL A 32 3.96 5.47 5.07
N ALA A 33 4.65 6.59 5.30
CA ALA A 33 4.02 7.86 5.69
C ALA A 33 3.09 8.37 4.59
N TYR A 34 3.55 8.39 3.35
CA TYR A 34 2.77 8.81 2.19
C TYR A 34 1.44 8.05 2.08
N TYR A 35 1.46 6.71 2.13
CA TYR A 35 0.22 5.93 2.01
C TYR A 35 -0.69 6.09 3.23
N LYS A 36 -0.15 6.32 4.44
CA LYS A 36 -0.97 6.71 5.60
C LYS A 36 -1.70 8.04 5.37
N GLU A 37 -1.03 9.03 4.79
CA GLU A 37 -1.65 10.31 4.43
C GLU A 37 -2.73 10.15 3.35
N GLN A 38 -2.57 9.19 2.44
CA GLN A 38 -3.61 8.84 1.45
C GLN A 38 -4.77 8.02 2.06
N GLY A 39 -4.75 7.73 3.36
CA GLY A 39 -5.81 7.04 4.09
C GLY A 39 -5.69 5.52 4.13
N PHE A 40 -4.51 4.96 3.83
CA PHE A 40 -4.22 3.55 4.06
C PHE A 40 -3.83 3.31 5.53
N THR A 41 -4.23 2.16 6.06
CA THR A 41 -3.86 1.69 7.40
C THR A 41 -3.01 0.43 7.30
N ILE A 42 -2.03 0.26 8.18
CA ILE A 42 -1.23 -0.98 8.23
C ILE A 42 -2.09 -2.07 8.87
N LEU A 43 -2.30 -3.18 8.15
CA LEU A 43 -3.00 -4.35 8.68
C LEU A 43 -2.06 -5.31 9.39
N ARG A 44 -0.88 -5.55 8.82
CA ARG A 44 0.17 -6.41 9.39
C ARG A 44 1.52 -6.14 8.74
N SER A 45 2.58 -6.47 9.47
CA SER A 45 3.95 -6.58 8.94
C SER A 45 4.38 -8.04 8.90
N TYR A 46 5.15 -8.44 7.88
CA TYR A 46 5.67 -9.79 7.70
C TYR A 46 6.93 -9.78 6.85
N GLU A 47 7.72 -10.83 7.00
CA GLU A 47 9.00 -10.99 6.31
C GLU A 47 8.99 -12.18 5.33
N PRO A 48 8.41 -12.04 4.13
CA PRO A 48 8.44 -13.12 3.16
C PRO A 48 9.83 -13.23 2.51
N GLU A 49 10.18 -14.45 2.10
CA GLU A 49 11.36 -14.69 1.27
C GLU A 49 10.94 -14.62 -0.22
N MET A 50 11.56 -13.71 -0.97
CA MET A 50 11.39 -13.58 -2.42
C MET A 50 12.78 -13.55 -3.08
N TYR A 51 12.98 -14.40 -4.08
CA TYR A 51 14.27 -14.50 -4.81
C TYR A 51 15.50 -14.73 -3.90
N GLY A 52 15.31 -15.37 -2.74
CA GLY A 52 16.38 -15.61 -1.75
C GLY A 52 16.65 -14.43 -0.81
N GLU A 53 15.88 -13.34 -0.90
CA GLU A 53 15.96 -12.19 -0.01
C GLU A 53 14.75 -12.12 0.92
N LYS A 54 14.99 -11.78 2.19
CA LYS A 54 13.91 -11.44 3.13
C LYS A 54 13.51 -9.98 2.94
N LEU A 55 12.29 -9.77 2.49
CA LEU A 55 11.69 -8.44 2.42
C LEU A 55 10.99 -8.14 3.74
N ASP A 56 11.01 -6.91 4.22
CA ASP A 56 10.27 -6.51 5.42
C ASP A 56 9.05 -5.68 4.97
N LEU A 57 7.88 -6.32 4.82
CA LEU A 57 6.72 -5.71 4.16
C LEU A 57 5.63 -5.32 5.15
N ALA A 58 5.05 -4.14 4.97
CA ALA A 58 3.75 -3.73 5.51
C ALA A 58 2.67 -3.97 4.47
N LEU A 59 1.70 -4.84 4.79
CA LEU A 59 0.43 -4.89 4.07
C LEU A 59 -0.47 -3.77 4.59
N MET A 60 -0.83 -2.86 3.70
CA MET A 60 -1.68 -1.72 4.00
C MET A 60 -3.03 -1.83 3.27
N TYR A 61 -4.07 -1.24 3.85
CA TYR A 61 -5.43 -1.28 3.32
C TYR A 61 -6.11 0.09 3.40
N LYS A 62 -6.86 0.43 2.34
CA LYS A 62 -7.76 1.58 2.27
C LYS A 62 -9.12 1.11 1.76
N ALA A 63 -10.17 1.34 2.54
CA ALA A 63 -11.53 1.25 2.03
C ALA A 63 -11.81 2.41 1.06
N PHE A 64 -12.61 2.16 0.03
CA PHE A 64 -13.06 3.22 -0.87
C PHE A 64 -13.99 4.21 -0.16
#